data_AF-A0A7Y0CMC1-F1
#
_entry.id   AF-A0A7Y0CMC1-F1
#
_cell.length_a   1.000
_cell.length_b   1.000
_cell.length_c   1.000
_cell.angle_alpha   90.00
_cell.angle_beta   90.00
_cell.angle_gamma   90.00
#
_symmetry.space_group_name_H-M   'P 1'
#
loop_
_entity.id
_entity.type
_entity.pdbx_description
1 polymer ?
#
loop_
_entity_poly.entity_id
_entity_poly.type
_entity_poly.pdbx_seq_one_letter_code
_entity_poly.pdbx_strand_id
1 'polypeptide(L)'
;MYRSKEQTQFASRVEAHLASGGAPLLLEGAAGLGKTRAYLAPLLATGKPVAVCVPTRALATQLLESGDMAAVRSGQSVEIFTPRRNFETLAQYLAHKQACRVADVLICTHQAALIDVLADGALLGLKDRYAVLFDEADQLPDAAALRFDCAVDAFTFGVLGVKPGSNHRTTIESVLKELPRHLAELEEPAAVKAACRGILDALDDPVWYQTVGLDEDGSLRLIHKLPARVLKRLQPLA
;
A
#
# COMPACT_ATOMS: atom_id res chain seq x y z
N MET A 1 17.93 -24.49 5.99
CA MET A 1 16.97 -23.49 5.46
C MET A 1 17.59 -22.68 4.34
N TYR A 2 18.72 -22.00 4.59
CA TYR A 2 19.46 -21.21 3.60
C TYR A 2 20.43 -22.05 2.75
N ARG A 3 20.68 -21.59 1.53
CA ARG A 3 21.49 -22.24 0.47
C ARG A 3 22.89 -21.64 0.34
N SER A 4 23.16 -20.47 0.93
CA SER A 4 24.49 -19.85 0.89
C SER A 4 24.80 -19.03 2.15
N LYS A 5 26.07 -18.63 2.30
CA LYS A 5 26.51 -17.75 3.41
C LYS A 5 25.94 -16.35 3.27
N GLU A 6 25.89 -15.83 2.05
CA GLU A 6 25.33 -14.52 1.73
C GLU A 6 23.84 -14.48 2.07
N GLN A 7 23.10 -15.55 1.78
CA GLN A 7 21.68 -15.66 2.14
C GLN A 7 21.48 -15.68 3.66
N THR A 8 22.38 -16.35 4.38
CA THR A 8 22.38 -16.40 5.86
C THR A 8 22.69 -15.01 6.45
N GLN A 9 23.64 -14.29 5.87
CA GLN A 9 23.98 -12.93 6.28
C GLN A 9 22.82 -11.96 6.02
N PHE A 10 22.18 -12.05 4.86
CA PHE A 10 21.00 -11.24 4.52
C PHE A 10 19.87 -11.48 5.54
N ALA A 11 19.56 -12.75 5.83
CA ALA A 11 18.54 -13.11 6.81
C ALA A 11 18.88 -12.57 8.22
N SER A 12 20.13 -12.69 8.66
CA SER A 12 20.59 -12.16 9.95
C SER A 12 20.43 -10.64 10.06
N ARG A 13 20.64 -9.89 8.96
CA ARG A 13 20.38 -8.44 8.93
C ARG A 13 18.89 -8.11 9.09
N VAL A 14 18.02 -8.87 8.41
CA VAL A 14 16.56 -8.72 8.55
C VAL A 14 16.14 -9.04 9.99
N GLU A 15 16.60 -10.15 10.56
CA GLU A 15 16.29 -10.57 11.92
C GLU A 15 16.73 -9.55 12.98
N ALA A 16 17.96 -9.03 12.86
CA ALA A 16 18.46 -7.99 13.76
C ALA A 16 17.61 -6.71 13.70
N HIS A 17 17.16 -6.31 12.51
CA HIS A 17 16.29 -5.14 12.36
C HIS A 17 14.88 -5.38 12.88
N LEU A 18 14.30 -6.56 12.63
CA LEU A 18 13.00 -6.94 13.20
C LEU A 18 13.03 -6.95 14.74
N ALA A 19 14.16 -7.30 15.35
CA ALA A 19 14.31 -7.32 16.81
C ALA A 19 14.55 -5.93 17.42
N SER A 20 15.36 -5.09 16.77
CA SER A 20 15.75 -3.77 17.29
C SER A 20 14.82 -2.63 16.88
N GLY A 21 14.05 -2.79 15.79
CA GLY A 21 13.24 -1.73 15.20
C GLY A 21 14.10 -0.59 14.63
N GLY A 22 13.52 0.61 14.58
CA GLY A 22 14.21 1.84 14.16
C GLY A 22 13.92 2.28 12.73
N ALA A 23 14.83 3.06 12.16
CA ALA A 23 14.69 3.59 10.80
C ALA A 23 14.63 2.46 9.76
N PRO A 24 13.90 2.64 8.64
CA PRO A 24 13.76 1.62 7.61
C PRO A 24 15.11 1.07 7.14
N LEU A 25 15.22 -0.25 7.13
CA LEU A 25 16.38 -0.94 6.60
C LEU A 25 16.28 -1.09 5.08
N LEU A 26 17.24 -0.52 4.35
CA LEU A 26 17.44 -0.80 2.93
C LEU A 26 18.51 -1.89 2.80
N LEU A 27 18.16 -3.02 2.18
CA LEU A 27 19.09 -4.11 1.87
C LEU A 27 19.15 -4.32 0.36
N GLU A 28 20.36 -4.26 -0.18
CA GLU A 28 20.64 -4.71 -1.53
C GLU A 28 21.24 -6.12 -1.49
N GLY A 29 20.69 -7.02 -2.30
CA GLY A 29 21.21 -8.37 -2.47
C GLY A 29 21.50 -8.62 -3.94
N ALA A 30 22.66 -9.24 -4.21
CA ALA A 30 23.05 -9.61 -5.56
C ALA A 30 21.96 -10.44 -6.26
N ALA A 31 21.83 -10.29 -7.58
CA ALA A 31 20.95 -11.13 -8.39
C ALA A 31 21.29 -12.62 -8.17
N GLY A 32 20.26 -13.47 -8.03
CA GLY A 32 20.44 -14.91 -7.80
C GLY A 32 20.78 -15.32 -6.35
N LEU A 33 20.89 -14.37 -5.40
CA LEU A 33 21.13 -14.64 -3.97
C LEU A 33 20.06 -15.53 -3.30
N GLY A 34 18.85 -15.60 -3.88
CA GLY A 34 17.69 -16.18 -3.21
C GLY A 34 17.15 -15.25 -2.11
N LYS A 35 17.07 -13.95 -2.41
CA LYS A 35 16.57 -12.89 -1.50
C LYS A 35 15.23 -13.26 -0.86
N THR A 36 14.33 -13.85 -1.64
CA THR A 36 12.99 -14.25 -1.22
C THR A 36 12.98 -15.08 0.05
N ARG A 37 13.66 -16.23 0.07
CA ARG A 37 13.78 -17.03 1.29
C ARG A 37 14.53 -16.32 2.41
N ALA A 38 15.52 -15.49 2.07
CA ALA A 38 16.34 -14.77 3.04
C ALA A 38 15.53 -13.76 3.86
N TYR A 39 14.54 -13.10 3.26
CA TYR A 39 13.65 -12.20 4.00
C TYR A 39 12.39 -12.90 4.54
N LEU A 40 11.85 -13.91 3.83
CA LEU A 40 10.62 -14.60 4.29
C LEU A 40 10.86 -15.39 5.57
N ALA A 41 11.99 -16.11 5.65
CA ALA A 41 12.30 -16.93 6.82
C ALA A 41 12.27 -16.14 8.15
N PRO A 42 13.06 -15.04 8.30
CA PRO A 42 13.01 -14.24 9.53
C PRO A 42 11.68 -13.52 9.72
N LEU A 43 10.99 -13.07 8.65
CA LEU A 43 9.67 -12.44 8.77
C LEU A 43 8.64 -13.39 9.36
N LEU A 44 8.52 -14.60 8.82
CA LEU A 44 7.51 -15.58 9.23
C LEU A 44 7.85 -16.22 10.59
N ALA A 45 9.13 -16.32 10.94
CA ALA A 45 9.59 -16.80 12.24
C ALA A 45 9.15 -15.90 13.41
N THR A 46 8.78 -14.65 13.16
CA THR A 46 8.27 -13.74 14.20
C THR A 46 6.94 -14.21 14.78
N GLY A 47 6.14 -14.98 14.02
CA GLY A 47 4.76 -15.34 14.37
C GLY A 47 3.82 -14.14 14.45
N LYS A 48 4.24 -12.95 14.02
CA LYS A 48 3.44 -11.72 14.05
C LYS A 48 2.93 -11.37 12.65
N PRO A 49 1.83 -10.60 12.53
CA PRO A 49 1.32 -10.19 11.23
C PRO A 49 2.33 -9.35 10.45
N VAL A 50 2.63 -9.74 9.22
CA VAL A 50 3.57 -9.04 8.32
C VAL A 50 2.93 -8.74 6.96
N ALA A 51 3.54 -7.85 6.19
CA ALA A 51 3.20 -7.60 4.79
C ALA A 51 4.43 -7.69 3.88
N VAL A 52 4.24 -8.28 2.70
CA VAL A 52 5.21 -8.27 1.60
C VAL A 52 4.59 -7.54 0.41
N CYS A 53 5.19 -6.42 0.05
CA CYS A 53 4.78 -5.56 -1.04
C CYS A 53 5.67 -5.85 -2.25
N VAL A 54 5.06 -6.12 -3.40
CA VAL A 54 5.76 -6.45 -4.66
C VAL A 54 5.31 -5.54 -5.79
N PRO A 55 6.05 -5.39 -6.91
CA PRO A 55 5.64 -4.47 -7.98
C PRO A 55 4.30 -4.80 -8.64
N THR A 56 4.00 -6.10 -8.86
CA THR A 56 2.85 -6.53 -9.65
C THR A 56 2.05 -7.66 -9.01
N ARG A 57 0.79 -7.84 -9.44
CA ARG A 57 -0.01 -9.00 -9.02
C ARG A 57 0.58 -10.34 -9.48
N ALA A 58 1.21 -10.36 -10.65
CA ALA A 58 1.87 -11.57 -11.14
C ALA A 58 3.01 -12.00 -10.20
N LEU A 59 3.84 -11.06 -9.75
CA LEU A 59 4.88 -11.33 -8.76
C LEU A 59 4.30 -11.73 -7.40
N ALA A 60 3.15 -11.19 -7.01
CA ALA A 60 2.47 -11.59 -5.77
C ALA A 60 2.03 -13.05 -5.82
N THR A 61 1.42 -13.49 -6.93
CA THR A 61 1.05 -14.89 -7.15
C THR A 61 2.29 -15.78 -7.21
N GLN A 62 3.33 -15.39 -7.95
CA GLN A 62 4.60 -16.12 -8.02
C GLN A 62 5.26 -16.27 -6.65
N LEU A 63 5.23 -15.24 -5.80
CA LEU A 63 5.74 -15.29 -4.43
C LEU A 63 4.99 -16.34 -3.60
N LEU A 64 3.65 -16.31 -3.63
CA LEU A 64 2.82 -17.26 -2.88
C LEU A 64 3.05 -18.71 -3.31
N GLU A 65 3.17 -18.94 -4.61
CA GLU A 65 3.37 -20.27 -5.21
C GLU A 65 4.83 -20.73 -5.18
N SER A 66 5.77 -19.87 -4.76
CA SER A 66 7.19 -20.17 -4.77
C SER A 66 7.58 -21.30 -3.82
N GLY A 67 8.58 -22.08 -4.22
CA GLY A 67 9.22 -23.06 -3.33
C GLY A 67 9.95 -22.43 -2.13
N ASP A 68 10.18 -21.11 -2.15
CA ASP A 68 10.71 -20.37 -1.00
C ASP A 68 9.63 -20.11 0.05
N MET A 69 8.43 -19.69 -0.35
CA MET A 69 7.28 -19.60 0.56
C MET A 69 6.93 -20.96 1.14
N ALA A 70 6.88 -22.01 0.30
CA ALA A 70 6.59 -23.37 0.75
C ALA A 70 7.63 -23.92 1.75
N ALA A 71 8.89 -23.51 1.63
CA ALA A 71 9.96 -23.96 2.52
C ALA A 71 9.98 -23.27 3.89
N VAL A 72 9.32 -22.11 4.03
CA VAL A 72 9.39 -21.28 5.25
C VAL A 72 8.05 -21.12 5.96
N ARG A 73 6.94 -21.33 5.25
CA ARG A 73 5.59 -21.24 5.82
C ARG A 73 5.30 -22.46 6.70
N SER A 74 4.75 -22.19 7.87
CA SER A 74 4.39 -23.15 8.91
C SER A 74 2.96 -22.89 9.43
N GLY A 75 1.97 -22.96 8.53
CA GLY A 75 0.55 -22.86 8.88
C GLY A 75 -0.03 -21.44 8.95
N GLN A 76 0.76 -20.40 8.70
CA GLN A 76 0.28 -19.01 8.62
C GLN A 76 -0.82 -18.87 7.55
N SER A 77 -1.85 -18.07 7.82
CA SER A 77 -2.77 -17.56 6.81
C SER A 77 -2.04 -16.58 5.87
N VAL A 78 -2.28 -16.70 4.56
CA VAL A 78 -1.63 -15.85 3.55
C VAL A 78 -2.68 -15.35 2.59
N GLU A 79 -2.78 -14.04 2.44
CA GLU A 79 -3.77 -13.40 1.56
C GLU A 79 -3.09 -12.49 0.56
N ILE A 80 -3.52 -12.57 -0.71
CA ILE A 80 -3.13 -11.60 -1.75
C ILE A 80 -4.24 -10.56 -1.86
N PHE A 81 -3.93 -9.30 -1.56
CA PHE A 81 -4.92 -8.23 -1.72
C PHE A 81 -5.40 -8.12 -3.15
N THR A 82 -6.71 -8.02 -3.34
CA THR A 82 -7.37 -7.93 -4.64
C THR A 82 -8.32 -6.73 -4.63
N PRO A 83 -8.27 -5.84 -5.64
CA PRO A 83 -9.09 -4.63 -5.65
C PRO A 83 -10.55 -4.94 -5.96
N ARG A 84 -11.45 -4.04 -5.58
CA ARG A 84 -12.91 -4.24 -5.61
C ARG A 84 -13.49 -4.50 -7.00
N ARG A 85 -12.86 -4.00 -8.08
CA ARG A 85 -13.25 -4.30 -9.47
C ARG A 85 -13.23 -5.79 -9.84
N ASN A 86 -12.51 -6.61 -9.08
CA ASN A 86 -12.42 -8.06 -9.30
C ASN A 86 -13.49 -8.86 -8.55
N PHE A 87 -14.44 -8.20 -7.88
CA PHE A 87 -15.52 -8.86 -7.14
C PHE A 87 -16.87 -8.47 -7.73
N GLU A 88 -17.79 -9.43 -7.81
CA GLU A 88 -19.14 -9.20 -8.30
C GLU A 88 -19.94 -8.32 -7.33
N THR A 89 -19.77 -8.56 -6.03
CA THR A 89 -20.53 -7.88 -4.98
C THR A 89 -19.65 -7.14 -3.98
N LEU A 90 -20.21 -6.09 -3.36
CA LEU A 90 -19.56 -5.39 -2.27
C LEU A 90 -19.28 -6.32 -1.07
N ALA A 91 -20.20 -7.23 -0.75
CA ALA A 91 -20.07 -8.14 0.38
C ALA A 91 -18.84 -9.07 0.22
N GLN A 92 -18.63 -9.64 -0.97
CA GLN A 92 -17.44 -10.46 -1.26
C GLN A 92 -16.15 -9.64 -1.10
N TYR A 93 -16.11 -8.42 -1.63
CA TYR A 93 -14.95 -7.55 -1.48
C TYR A 93 -14.68 -7.19 -0.01
N LEU A 94 -15.71 -6.85 0.76
CA LEU A 94 -15.54 -6.52 2.18
C LEU A 94 -15.05 -7.72 2.99
N ALA A 95 -15.55 -8.93 2.71
CA ALA A 95 -15.04 -10.16 3.31
C ALA A 95 -13.56 -10.40 2.94
N HIS A 96 -13.19 -10.24 1.66
CA HIS A 96 -11.80 -10.34 1.19
C HIS A 96 -10.88 -9.31 1.87
N LYS A 97 -11.32 -8.06 1.92
CA LYS A 97 -10.61 -6.97 2.58
C LYS A 97 -10.39 -7.30 4.06
N GLN A 98 -11.40 -7.83 4.75
CA GLN A 98 -11.29 -8.24 6.14
C GLN A 98 -10.31 -9.40 6.31
N ALA A 99 -10.37 -10.43 5.46
CA ALA A 99 -9.41 -11.54 5.44
C ALA A 99 -7.97 -11.03 5.28
N CYS A 100 -7.75 -10.12 4.32
CA CYS A 100 -6.46 -9.47 4.13
C CYS A 100 -5.97 -8.75 5.40
N ARG A 101 -6.85 -8.02 6.10
CA ARG A 101 -6.48 -7.28 7.33
C ARG A 101 -6.06 -8.20 8.47
N VAL A 102 -6.69 -9.36 8.61
CA VAL A 102 -6.41 -10.31 9.72
C VAL A 102 -5.40 -11.39 9.34
N ALA A 103 -4.96 -11.46 8.09
CA ALA A 103 -3.98 -12.45 7.65
C ALA A 103 -2.62 -12.26 8.31
N ASP A 104 -2.00 -13.38 8.68
CA ASP A 104 -0.64 -13.45 9.23
C ASP A 104 0.37 -12.91 8.23
N VAL A 105 0.19 -13.22 6.94
CA VAL A 105 1.01 -12.69 5.84
C VAL A 105 0.10 -12.06 4.80
N LEU A 106 0.18 -10.75 4.66
CA LEU A 106 -0.44 -10.04 3.55
C LEU A 106 0.57 -9.89 2.41
N ILE A 107 0.16 -10.26 1.20
CA ILE A 107 0.90 -9.93 -0.01
C ILE A 107 0.10 -8.88 -0.78
N CYS A 108 0.70 -7.76 -1.15
CA CYS A 108 0.04 -6.72 -1.91
C CYS A 108 0.98 -6.07 -2.92
N THR A 109 0.43 -5.29 -3.85
CA THR A 109 1.27 -4.55 -4.78
C THR A 109 1.84 -3.29 -4.12
N HIS A 110 2.95 -2.76 -4.65
CA HIS A 110 3.47 -1.43 -4.26
C HIS A 110 2.37 -0.37 -4.32
N GLN A 111 1.55 -0.41 -5.37
CA GLN A 111 0.40 0.47 -5.52
C GLN A 111 -0.58 0.34 -4.36
N ALA A 112 -1.00 -0.88 -4.01
CA ALA A 112 -1.93 -1.11 -2.91
C ALA A 112 -1.37 -0.66 -1.56
N ALA A 113 -0.07 -0.89 -1.35
CA ALA A 113 0.62 -0.44 -0.15
C ALA A 113 0.62 1.09 -0.04
N LEU A 114 0.96 1.79 -1.12
CA LEU A 114 0.95 3.26 -1.16
C LEU A 114 -0.44 3.85 -0.93
N ILE A 115 -1.50 3.24 -1.47
CA ILE A 115 -2.89 3.64 -1.15
C ILE A 115 -3.13 3.52 0.33
N ASP A 116 -2.76 2.39 0.94
CA ASP A 116 -3.02 2.16 2.34
C ASP A 116 -2.29 3.17 3.22
N VAL A 117 -1.05 3.53 2.87
CA VAL A 117 -0.28 4.59 3.53
C VAL A 117 -1.00 5.94 3.46
N LEU A 118 -1.47 6.31 2.27
CA LEU A 118 -2.23 7.55 2.08
C LEU A 118 -3.60 7.52 2.77
N ALA A 119 -4.21 6.34 2.87
CA ALA A 119 -5.45 6.09 3.60
C ALA A 119 -5.25 5.90 5.11
N ASP A 120 -4.05 6.13 5.63
CA ASP A 120 -3.69 5.93 7.04
C ASP A 120 -4.07 4.53 7.59
N GLY A 121 -3.75 3.49 6.83
CA GLY A 121 -4.02 2.09 7.20
C GLY A 121 -5.47 1.64 7.00
N ALA A 122 -6.36 2.47 6.46
CA ALA A 122 -7.78 2.15 6.35
C ALA A 122 -8.11 1.08 5.29
N LEU A 123 -7.19 0.74 4.39
CA LEU A 123 -7.38 -0.29 3.38
C LEU A 123 -6.92 -1.66 3.91
N LEU A 124 -5.63 -1.80 4.21
CA LEU A 124 -4.92 -3.05 4.52
C LEU A 124 -4.38 -3.11 5.95
N GLY A 125 -4.29 -1.97 6.64
CA GLY A 125 -3.74 -1.90 8.00
C GLY A 125 -2.24 -2.11 8.04
N LEU A 126 -1.48 -1.64 7.04
CA LEU A 126 -0.04 -1.83 6.96
C LEU A 126 0.70 -1.26 8.18
N LYS A 127 0.23 -0.11 8.72
CA LYS A 127 0.80 0.49 9.93
C LYS A 127 0.58 -0.33 11.21
N ASP A 128 -0.41 -1.22 11.20
CA ASP A 128 -0.76 -2.06 12.34
C ASP A 128 0.02 -3.39 12.33
N ARG A 129 0.76 -3.67 11.25
CA ARG A 129 1.55 -4.89 11.08
C ARG A 129 2.91 -4.74 11.74
N TYR A 130 3.45 -5.87 12.18
CA TYR A 130 4.76 -5.93 12.81
C TYR A 130 5.89 -5.53 11.86
N ALA A 131 5.77 -5.90 10.58
CA ALA A 131 6.73 -5.53 9.56
C ALA A 131 6.05 -5.38 8.20
N VAL A 132 6.54 -4.41 7.41
CA VAL A 132 6.18 -4.20 6.01
C VAL A 132 7.45 -4.24 5.20
N LEU A 133 7.58 -5.24 4.33
CA LEU A 133 8.70 -5.40 3.41
C LEU A 133 8.29 -4.96 2.01
N PHE A 134 9.16 -4.22 1.32
CA PHE A 134 9.03 -3.91 -0.10
C PHE A 134 10.11 -4.66 -0.88
N ASP A 135 9.71 -5.57 -1.76
CA ASP A 135 10.60 -6.30 -2.65
C ASP A 135 10.70 -5.57 -4.00
N GLU A 136 11.86 -5.64 -4.66
CA GLU A 136 12.16 -4.80 -5.84
C GLU A 136 11.87 -3.31 -5.58
N ALA A 137 12.38 -2.82 -4.44
CA ALA A 137 12.16 -1.47 -3.94
C ALA A 137 12.66 -0.36 -4.89
N ASP A 138 13.53 -0.70 -5.85
CA ASP A 138 13.96 0.16 -6.95
C ASP A 138 12.79 0.58 -7.86
N GLN A 139 11.71 -0.21 -7.94
CA GLN A 139 10.49 0.12 -8.69
C GLN A 139 9.47 0.94 -7.88
N LEU A 140 9.72 1.21 -6.59
CA LEU A 140 8.81 2.02 -5.77
C LEU A 140 8.63 3.44 -6.29
N PRO A 141 9.67 4.17 -6.75
CA PRO A 141 9.50 5.51 -7.30
C PRO A 141 8.50 5.56 -8.45
N ASP A 142 8.53 4.58 -9.35
CA ASP A 142 7.62 4.48 -10.49
C ASP A 142 6.19 4.13 -10.04
N ALA A 143 6.06 3.14 -9.14
CA ALA A 143 4.75 2.79 -8.56
C ALA A 143 4.12 3.96 -7.81
N ALA A 144 4.96 4.79 -7.18
CA ALA A 144 4.54 5.99 -6.50
C ALA A 144 4.16 7.08 -7.52
N ALA A 145 5.00 7.35 -8.53
CA ALA A 145 4.70 8.29 -9.61
C ALA A 145 3.38 7.97 -10.34
N LEU A 146 3.12 6.69 -10.65
CA LEU A 146 1.87 6.19 -11.23
C LEU A 146 0.63 6.42 -10.34
N ARG A 147 0.82 6.75 -9.05
CA ARG A 147 -0.26 7.00 -8.08
C ARG A 147 -0.21 8.36 -7.38
N PHE A 148 0.72 9.24 -7.77
CA PHE A 148 0.68 10.66 -7.39
C PHE A 148 -0.32 11.48 -8.19
N ASP A 149 -1.25 10.76 -8.77
CA ASP A 149 -2.54 11.17 -9.22
C ASP A 149 -3.56 10.84 -8.12
N CYS A 150 -3.35 11.45 -6.93
CA CYS A 150 -4.36 11.45 -5.87
C CYS A 150 -5.54 12.30 -6.35
N ALA A 151 -6.42 11.68 -7.13
CA ALA A 151 -7.53 12.33 -7.78
C ALA A 151 -8.87 11.79 -7.28
N VAL A 152 -9.82 12.70 -7.16
CA VAL A 152 -11.25 12.35 -7.21
C VAL A 152 -11.68 12.62 -8.63
N ASP A 153 -11.96 11.56 -9.39
CA ASP A 153 -12.32 11.67 -10.80
C ASP A 153 -13.77 12.15 -11.00
N ALA A 154 -14.06 12.60 -12.22
CA ALA A 154 -15.39 13.08 -12.60
C ALA A 154 -16.49 12.02 -12.40
N PHE A 155 -16.17 10.73 -12.61
CA PHE A 155 -17.10 9.63 -12.37
C PHE A 155 -17.49 9.55 -10.88
N THR A 156 -16.51 9.59 -9.98
CA THR A 156 -16.69 9.58 -8.52
C THR A 156 -17.51 10.79 -8.08
N PHE A 157 -17.21 11.98 -8.62
CA PHE A 157 -18.03 13.17 -8.36
C PHE A 157 -19.50 12.97 -8.77
N GLY A 158 -19.74 12.36 -9.95
CA GLY A 158 -21.06 12.01 -10.43
C GLY A 158 -21.80 11.03 -9.51
N VAL A 159 -21.14 9.94 -9.11
CA VAL A 159 -21.68 8.93 -8.18
C VAL A 159 -22.07 9.58 -6.85
N LEU A 160 -21.22 10.46 -6.32
CA LEU A 160 -21.45 11.12 -5.03
C LEU A 160 -22.40 12.34 -5.10
N GLY A 161 -22.80 12.76 -6.30
CA GLY A 161 -23.59 13.98 -6.49
C GLY A 161 -22.86 15.27 -6.08
N VAL A 162 -21.53 15.25 -6.03
CA VAL A 162 -20.70 16.39 -5.61
C VAL A 162 -20.21 17.13 -6.85
N LYS A 163 -20.49 18.42 -6.95
CA LYS A 163 -19.95 19.26 -8.03
C LYS A 163 -18.65 19.92 -7.57
N PRO A 164 -17.52 19.67 -8.25
CA PRO A 164 -16.27 20.32 -7.90
C PRO A 164 -16.33 21.83 -8.15
N GLY A 165 -15.83 22.61 -7.21
CA GLY A 165 -15.77 24.07 -7.29
C GLY A 165 -14.37 24.63 -7.10
N SER A 166 -14.24 25.96 -7.19
CA SER A 166 -12.98 26.69 -6.97
C SER A 166 -12.45 26.54 -5.55
N ASN A 167 -13.32 26.31 -4.57
CA ASN A 167 -12.91 25.93 -3.22
C ASN A 167 -12.74 24.40 -3.13
N HIS A 168 -11.50 23.95 -3.35
CA HIS A 168 -11.16 22.53 -3.34
C HIS A 168 -11.31 21.88 -1.96
N ARG A 169 -11.09 22.63 -0.85
CA ARG A 169 -11.31 22.12 0.51
C ARG A 169 -12.78 21.73 0.71
N THR A 170 -13.69 22.65 0.45
CA THR A 170 -15.14 22.40 0.58
C THR A 170 -15.63 21.28 -0.34
N THR A 171 -15.04 21.19 -1.54
CA THR A 171 -15.30 20.08 -2.47
C THR A 171 -14.95 18.74 -1.84
N ILE A 172 -13.74 18.59 -1.29
CA ILE A 172 -13.28 17.34 -0.68
C ILE A 172 -14.02 17.01 0.62
N GLU A 173 -14.35 18.01 1.44
CA GLU A 173 -15.19 17.80 2.63
C GLU A 173 -16.57 17.25 2.26
N SER A 174 -17.15 17.71 1.15
CA SER A 174 -18.41 17.18 0.62
C SER A 174 -18.27 15.75 0.12
N VAL A 175 -17.17 15.43 -0.59
CA VAL A 175 -16.84 14.06 -1.00
C VAL A 175 -16.76 13.14 0.22
N LEU A 176 -16.00 13.50 1.25
CA LEU A 176 -15.83 12.69 2.46
C LEU A 176 -17.15 12.50 3.23
N LYS A 177 -18.06 13.48 3.16
CA LYS A 177 -19.40 13.40 3.78
C LYS A 177 -20.32 12.42 3.06
N GLU A 178 -20.30 12.39 1.73
CA GLU A 178 -21.19 11.53 0.92
C GLU A 178 -20.60 10.13 0.70
N LEU A 179 -19.28 9.98 0.71
CA LEU A 179 -18.56 8.72 0.46
C LEU A 179 -19.11 7.49 1.23
N PRO A 180 -19.46 7.57 2.53
CA PRO A 180 -20.01 6.42 3.26
C PRO A 180 -21.33 5.88 2.70
N ARG A 181 -22.13 6.71 2.01
CA ARG A 181 -23.43 6.32 1.45
C ARG A 181 -23.31 5.60 0.11
N HIS A 182 -22.20 5.80 -0.61
CA HIS A 182 -21.99 5.30 -1.98
C HIS A 182 -20.85 4.27 -2.08
N LEU A 183 -20.42 3.67 -0.98
CA LEU A 183 -19.31 2.69 -0.97
C LEU A 183 -19.54 1.51 -1.94
N ALA A 184 -20.79 1.14 -2.18
CA ALA A 184 -21.15 0.04 -3.07
C ALA A 184 -20.98 0.37 -4.56
N GLU A 185 -21.10 1.66 -4.90
CA GLU A 185 -21.12 2.19 -6.28
C GLU A 185 -19.71 2.53 -6.78
N LEU A 186 -18.74 2.64 -5.86
CA LEU A 186 -17.36 2.99 -6.18
C LEU A 186 -16.45 1.77 -6.34
N GLU A 187 -15.57 1.82 -7.34
CA GLU A 187 -14.60 0.76 -7.59
C GLU A 187 -13.51 0.68 -6.53
N GLU A 188 -13.02 1.81 -5.98
CA GLU A 188 -11.99 1.81 -4.93
C GLU A 188 -12.28 2.91 -3.88
N PRO A 189 -13.27 2.74 -2.97
CA PRO A 189 -13.62 3.78 -2.00
C PRO A 189 -12.45 4.22 -1.09
N ALA A 190 -11.52 3.30 -0.81
CA ALA A 190 -10.33 3.61 -0.03
C ALA A 190 -9.34 4.51 -0.81
N ALA A 191 -9.26 4.36 -2.13
CA ALA A 191 -8.46 5.24 -2.98
C ALA A 191 -9.05 6.66 -3.01
N VAL A 192 -10.38 6.77 -3.10
CA VAL A 192 -11.08 8.08 -2.99
C VAL A 192 -10.79 8.73 -1.64
N LYS A 193 -10.89 7.97 -0.54
CA LYS A 193 -10.57 8.47 0.80
C LYS A 193 -9.10 8.90 0.92
N ALA A 194 -8.17 8.12 0.37
CA ALA A 194 -6.75 8.43 0.34
C ALA A 194 -6.47 9.72 -0.45
N ALA A 195 -7.08 9.86 -1.63
CA ALA A 195 -6.96 11.06 -2.46
C ALA A 195 -7.49 12.30 -1.73
N CYS A 196 -8.67 12.19 -1.11
CA CYS A 196 -9.25 13.25 -0.29
C CYS A 196 -8.31 13.67 0.84
N ARG A 197 -7.73 12.70 1.57
CA ARG A 197 -6.82 12.99 2.67
C ARG A 197 -5.54 13.65 2.17
N GLY A 198 -4.94 13.12 1.10
CA GLY A 198 -3.76 13.71 0.48
C GLY A 198 -3.99 15.15 0.04
N ILE A 199 -5.12 15.42 -0.63
CA ILE A 199 -5.50 16.77 -1.05
C ILE A 199 -5.68 17.71 0.15
N LEU A 200 -6.39 17.28 1.20
CA LEU A 200 -6.56 18.11 2.40
C LEU A 200 -5.23 18.41 3.09
N ASP A 201 -4.36 17.39 3.25
CA ASP A 201 -3.03 17.58 3.84
C ASP A 201 -2.21 18.60 3.03
N ALA A 202 -2.25 18.53 1.69
CA ALA A 202 -1.52 19.45 0.81
C ALA A 202 -2.11 20.88 0.82
N LEU A 203 -3.41 21.02 1.08
CA LEU A 203 -4.06 22.32 1.25
C LEU A 203 -3.79 22.93 2.65
N ASP A 204 -3.64 22.08 3.68
CA ASP A 204 -3.36 22.50 5.06
C ASP A 204 -1.89 22.86 5.28
N ASP A 205 -0.95 22.12 4.66
CA ASP A 205 0.50 22.37 4.74
C ASP A 205 1.11 22.40 3.33
N PRO A 206 0.96 23.53 2.59
CA PRO A 206 1.37 23.62 1.20
C PRO A 206 2.90 23.61 1.06
N VAL A 207 3.40 22.65 0.30
CA VAL A 207 4.83 22.51 -0.03
C VAL A 207 5.08 22.72 -1.52
N TRP A 208 6.23 23.29 -1.88
CA TRP A 208 6.56 23.68 -3.28
C TRP A 208 6.50 22.54 -4.31
N TYR A 209 6.63 21.29 -3.85
CA TYR A 209 6.57 20.09 -4.68
C TYR A 209 5.17 19.47 -4.77
N GLN A 210 4.13 20.13 -4.25
CA GLN A 210 2.74 19.68 -4.33
C GLN A 210 1.86 20.77 -4.97
N THR A 211 0.89 20.36 -5.77
CA THR A 211 -0.12 21.27 -6.33
C THR A 211 -1.47 20.56 -6.35
N VAL A 212 -2.54 21.26 -5.97
CA VAL A 212 -3.91 20.76 -6.03
C VAL A 212 -4.67 21.56 -7.09
N GLY A 213 -5.38 20.88 -7.99
CA GLY A 213 -6.20 21.55 -9.00
C GLY A 213 -7.14 20.60 -9.74
N LEU A 214 -8.12 21.19 -10.42
CA LEU A 214 -8.95 20.49 -11.39
C LEU A 214 -8.20 20.35 -12.71
N ASP A 215 -8.19 19.14 -13.27
CA ASP A 215 -7.72 18.91 -14.64
C ASP A 215 -8.84 19.10 -15.68
N GLU A 216 -8.47 19.02 -16.97
CA GLU A 216 -9.38 19.21 -18.10
C GLU A 216 -10.48 18.15 -18.14
N ASP A 217 -10.23 16.97 -17.56
CA ASP A 217 -11.18 15.86 -17.46
C ASP A 217 -12.14 16.02 -16.27
N GLY A 218 -12.03 17.11 -15.50
CA GLY A 218 -12.88 17.42 -14.35
C GLY A 218 -12.52 16.64 -13.08
N SER A 219 -11.33 16.04 -13.02
CA SER A 219 -10.82 15.36 -11.83
C SER A 219 -10.11 16.36 -10.93
N LEU A 220 -10.39 16.30 -9.62
CA LEU A 220 -9.67 17.12 -8.64
C LEU A 220 -8.47 16.34 -8.13
N ARG A 221 -7.26 16.83 -8.43
CA ARG A 221 -6.02 16.08 -8.32
C ARG A 221 -5.00 16.78 -7.45
N LEU A 222 -4.33 16.02 -6.59
CA LEU A 222 -3.05 16.39 -5.99
C LEU A 222 -1.94 15.85 -6.87
N ILE A 223 -1.10 16.74 -7.39
CA ILE A 223 0.10 16.47 -8.19
C ILE A 223 1.33 16.58 -7.30
N HIS A 224 2.22 15.59 -7.34
CA HIS A 224 3.43 15.54 -6.53
C HIS A 224 4.70 15.47 -7.37
N LYS A 225 5.64 16.40 -7.16
CA LYS A 225 6.92 16.49 -7.90
C LYS A 225 8.05 15.63 -7.29
N LEU A 226 7.88 15.15 -6.05
CA LEU A 226 8.86 14.32 -5.31
C LEU A 226 8.26 13.03 -4.68
N PRO A 227 7.87 12.04 -5.50
CA PRO A 227 6.99 10.94 -5.11
C PRO A 227 7.49 10.07 -3.93
N ALA A 228 8.81 9.86 -3.80
CA ALA A 228 9.38 9.04 -2.74
C ALA A 228 9.08 9.54 -1.29
N ARG A 229 8.67 10.80 -1.11
CA ARG A 229 8.42 11.38 0.23
C ARG A 229 7.20 10.81 0.96
N VAL A 230 6.23 10.20 0.27
CA VAL A 230 5.03 9.63 0.94
C VAL A 230 5.36 8.44 1.83
N LEU A 231 6.41 7.68 1.52
CA LEU A 231 6.84 6.54 2.32
C LEU A 231 7.25 6.94 3.75
N LYS A 232 7.54 8.22 4.03
CA LYS A 232 7.79 8.69 5.39
C LYS A 232 6.60 8.48 6.34
N ARG A 233 5.37 8.41 5.81
CA ARG A 233 4.15 8.19 6.61
C ARG A 233 4.01 6.76 7.17
N LEU A 234 4.85 5.82 6.71
CA LEU A 234 4.94 4.47 7.30
C LEU A 234 5.71 4.44 8.61
N GLN A 235 6.45 5.50 8.95
CA GLN A 235 7.16 5.57 10.21
C GLN A 235 6.19 6.01 11.32
N PRO A 236 6.28 5.41 12.52
CA PRO A 236 5.63 5.98 13.70
C PRO A 236 6.09 7.43 13.86
N LEU A 237 5.16 8.34 14.17
CA LEU A 237 5.52 9.70 14.59
C LEU A 237 6.41 9.57 15.83
N ALA A 238 7.61 10.16 15.75
CA ALA A 238 8.57 10.22 16.85
C ALA A 238 8.02 11.03 18.04
#